data_AF-A0A835UAW0-F1
#
_entry.id   AF-A0A835UAW0-F1
#
_cell.length_a   1.000
_cell.length_b   1.000
_cell.length_c   1.000
_cell.angle_alpha   90.00
_cell.angle_beta   90.00
_cell.angle_gamma   90.00
#
_symmetry.space_group_name_H-M   'P 1'
#
loop_
_entity.id
_entity.type
_entity.pdbx_description
1 polymer ?
#
loop_
_entity_poly.entity_id
_entity_poly.type
_entity_poly.pdbx_seq_one_letter_code
_entity_poly.pdbx_strand_id
1 'polypeptide(L)'
;MDQVLTTTTNPMAKRIDHTPPSNEPIKGLSWVEEKERTKKEQRRMEEDPSSGLRYYTVLETKVLQSFQASFVQVQNILNQNSLLIKEINQNHESMIPCNLGRNPGLIRELNDNMRRVVELYRGFSNSFLDAASDGDSAGIWRSDGKFGSKRNWSG
;
A
#
# COMPACT_ATOMS: atom_id res chain seq x y z
N MET A 1 6.42 -53.34 -33.62
CA MET A 1 7.77 -52.85 -33.98
C MET A 1 7.62 -51.52 -34.67
N ASP A 2 7.30 -50.56 -33.80
CA ASP A 2 7.80 -49.20 -33.65
C ASP A 2 7.72 -48.22 -34.81
N GLN A 3 6.72 -47.34 -34.68
CA GLN A 3 6.62 -46.08 -35.38
C GLN A 3 7.51 -45.02 -34.74
N VAL A 4 8.09 -44.22 -35.63
CA VAL A 4 8.92 -43.04 -35.40
C VAL A 4 8.12 -41.96 -34.67
N LEU A 5 8.66 -41.44 -33.56
CA LEU A 5 8.23 -40.18 -32.95
C LEU A 5 9.41 -39.21 -32.92
N THR A 6 9.33 -38.22 -33.79
CA THR A 6 10.20 -37.04 -33.81
C THR A 6 9.76 -36.08 -32.70
N THR A 7 10.55 -35.93 -31.64
CA THR A 7 10.34 -34.87 -30.64
C THR A 7 11.07 -33.60 -31.06
N THR A 8 10.25 -32.64 -31.48
CA THR A 8 10.53 -31.22 -31.70
C THR A 8 11.37 -30.59 -30.59
N THR A 9 12.55 -30.10 -30.95
CA THR A 9 13.40 -29.23 -30.13
C THR A 9 12.79 -27.82 -30.07
N ASN A 10 12.40 -27.38 -28.88
CA ASN A 10 11.92 -26.02 -28.62
C ASN A 10 13.06 -25.16 -28.05
N PRO A 11 13.59 -24.17 -28.78
CA PRO A 11 14.77 -23.40 -28.35
C PRO A 11 14.37 -22.16 -27.55
N MET A 12 13.71 -22.28 -26.40
CA MET A 12 13.47 -21.09 -25.55
C MET A 12 13.07 -21.32 -24.08
N ALA A 13 13.50 -22.40 -23.44
CA ALA A 13 13.33 -22.57 -22.00
C ALA A 13 14.56 -22.04 -21.24
N LYS A 14 14.66 -20.71 -21.05
CA LYS A 14 15.54 -20.14 -20.02
C LYS A 14 14.90 -20.40 -18.65
N ARG A 15 15.12 -21.61 -18.13
CA ARG A 15 14.85 -21.96 -16.74
C ARG A 15 15.92 -21.30 -15.90
N ILE A 16 15.55 -20.28 -15.13
CA ILE A 16 16.41 -19.73 -14.08
C ILE A 16 16.35 -20.76 -12.95
N ASP A 17 17.16 -21.80 -13.06
CA ASP A 17 17.37 -22.75 -11.97
C ASP A 17 18.15 -22.00 -10.88
N HIS A 18 17.47 -21.61 -9.81
CA HIS A 18 18.13 -21.25 -8.56
C HIS A 18 18.65 -22.54 -7.91
N THR A 19 19.74 -23.07 -8.47
CA THR A 19 20.58 -24.04 -7.77
C THR A 19 21.29 -23.33 -6.63
N PRO A 20 21.15 -23.78 -5.36
CA PRO A 20 21.96 -23.25 -4.27
C PRO A 20 23.45 -23.45 -4.59
N PRO A 21 24.34 -22.56 -4.13
CA PRO A 21 25.76 -22.66 -4.46
C PRO A 21 26.31 -24.00 -3.98
N SER A 22 26.82 -24.81 -4.90
CA SER A 22 27.50 -26.06 -4.55
C SER A 22 28.78 -25.71 -3.80
N ASN A 23 28.92 -26.17 -2.55
CA ASN A 23 30.17 -26.12 -1.79
C ASN A 23 31.21 -27.14 -2.30
N GLU A 24 31.09 -27.61 -3.55
CA GLU A 24 32.04 -28.54 -4.12
C GLU A 24 33.26 -27.78 -4.68
N PRO A 25 34.48 -28.11 -4.22
CA PRO A 25 35.68 -27.45 -4.69
C PRO A 25 35.87 -27.72 -6.18
N ILE A 26 36.05 -26.66 -6.97
CA ILE A 26 36.23 -26.79 -8.42
C ILE A 26 37.62 -27.39 -8.66
N LYS A 27 37.67 -28.55 -9.33
CA LYS A 27 38.93 -29.22 -9.66
C LYS A 27 39.86 -28.28 -10.44
N GLY A 28 41.04 -28.03 -9.87
CA GLY A 28 42.10 -27.24 -10.52
C GLY A 28 42.22 -25.79 -10.05
N LEU A 29 41.40 -25.32 -9.11
CA LEU A 29 41.62 -24.04 -8.43
C LEU A 29 42.40 -24.23 -7.13
N SER A 30 43.31 -23.30 -6.84
CA SER A 30 43.96 -23.21 -5.54
C SER A 30 42.97 -22.72 -4.47
N TRP A 31 43.12 -23.18 -3.22
CA TRP A 31 42.33 -22.71 -2.06
C TRP A 31 42.27 -21.18 -1.94
N VAL A 32 43.33 -20.49 -2.36
CA VAL A 32 43.41 -19.02 -2.36
C VAL A 32 42.49 -18.42 -3.43
N GLU A 33 42.46 -19.00 -4.63
CA GLU A 33 41.63 -18.55 -5.74
C GLU A 33 40.15 -18.83 -5.50
N GLU A 34 39.85 -19.93 -4.82
CA GLU A 34 38.49 -20.29 -4.41
C GLU A 34 37.95 -19.35 -3.31
N LYS A 35 38.81 -18.94 -2.36
CA LYS A 35 38.48 -17.88 -1.39
C LYS A 35 38.27 -16.53 -2.07
N GLU A 36 39.08 -16.16 -3.04
CA GLU A 36 38.89 -14.90 -3.77
C GLU A 36 37.64 -14.93 -4.66
N ARG A 37 37.28 -16.08 -5.23
CA ARG A 37 36.01 -16.26 -5.96
C ARG A 37 34.79 -16.10 -5.06
N THR A 38 34.75 -16.82 -3.94
CA THR A 38 33.63 -16.74 -3.00
C THR A 38 33.50 -15.34 -2.42
N LYS A 39 34.62 -14.69 -2.07
CA LYS A 39 34.64 -13.29 -1.65
C LYS A 39 34.18 -12.31 -2.74
N LYS A 40 34.54 -12.56 -4.01
CA LYS A 40 34.10 -11.74 -5.16
C LYS A 40 32.61 -11.95 -5.48
N GLU A 41 32.10 -13.17 -5.32
CA GLU A 41 30.67 -13.48 -5.43
C GLU A 41 29.86 -12.83 -4.31
N GLN A 42 30.39 -12.85 -3.08
CA GLN A 42 29.76 -12.20 -1.94
C GLN A 42 29.71 -10.69 -2.10
N ARG A 43 30.76 -10.07 -2.67
CA ARG A 43 30.71 -8.67 -3.09
C ARG A 43 29.69 -8.39 -4.21
N ARG A 44 29.51 -9.31 -5.17
CA ARG A 44 28.46 -9.17 -6.20
C ARG A 44 27.05 -9.15 -5.61
N MET A 45 26.80 -9.90 -4.54
CA MET A 45 25.50 -9.87 -3.83
C MET A 45 25.32 -8.60 -2.99
N GLU A 46 26.42 -8.01 -2.50
CA GLU A 46 26.42 -6.76 -1.74
C GLU A 46 26.41 -5.50 -2.63
N GLU A 47 26.65 -5.65 -3.94
CA GLU A 47 26.80 -4.58 -4.94
C GLU A 47 25.49 -4.07 -5.58
N ASP A 48 24.30 -4.59 -5.21
CA ASP A 48 23.02 -3.90 -5.50
C ASP A 48 22.24 -3.39 -4.25
N PRO A 49 22.85 -2.52 -3.41
CA PRO A 49 22.11 -1.74 -2.41
C PRO A 49 21.07 -0.80 -3.04
N SER A 50 21.19 -0.54 -4.35
CA SER A 50 20.30 0.34 -5.10
C SER A 50 18.89 -0.25 -5.20
N SER A 51 18.75 -1.56 -5.32
CA SER A 51 17.44 -2.23 -5.33
C SER A 51 16.63 -2.00 -4.04
N GLY A 52 17.25 -2.20 -2.87
CA GLY A 52 16.65 -1.94 -1.56
C GLY A 52 16.36 -0.46 -1.36
N LEU A 53 17.32 0.42 -1.65
CA LEU A 53 17.13 1.87 -1.54
C LEU A 53 16.00 2.39 -2.47
N ARG A 54 15.89 1.84 -3.67
CA ARG A 54 14.80 2.13 -4.61
C ARG A 54 13.45 1.59 -4.12
N TYR A 55 13.42 0.45 -3.44
CA TYR A 55 12.19 -0.06 -2.82
C TYR A 55 11.73 0.82 -1.65
N TYR A 56 12.64 1.17 -0.73
CA TYR A 56 12.34 2.07 0.39
C TYR A 56 11.82 3.44 -0.06
N THR A 57 12.47 4.06 -1.04
CA THR A 57 12.03 5.37 -1.57
C THR A 57 10.66 5.30 -2.24
N VAL A 58 10.35 4.21 -2.96
CA VAL A 58 9.02 4.02 -3.57
C VAL A 58 7.95 3.79 -2.51
N LEU A 59 8.22 3.01 -1.46
CA LEU A 59 7.31 2.82 -0.34
C LEU A 59 7.05 4.14 0.41
N GLU A 60 8.10 4.88 0.75
CA GLU A 60 8.03 6.18 1.42
C GLU A 60 7.18 7.18 0.60
N THR A 61 7.41 7.23 -0.72
CA THR A 61 6.64 8.11 -1.60
C THR A 61 5.15 7.77 -1.62
N LYS A 62 4.79 6.48 -1.65
CA LYS A 62 3.38 6.04 -1.65
C LYS A 62 2.67 6.33 -0.32
N VAL A 63 3.36 6.11 0.79
CA VAL A 63 2.86 6.43 2.13
C VAL A 63 2.61 7.93 2.24
N LEU A 64 3.58 8.75 1.81
CA LEU A 64 3.48 10.20 1.86
C LEU A 64 2.35 10.75 0.98
N GLN A 65 2.16 10.19 -0.22
CA GLN A 65 1.04 10.54 -1.10
C GLN A 65 -0.32 10.22 -0.44
N SER A 66 -0.44 9.04 0.16
CA SER A 66 -1.67 8.62 0.84
C SER A 66 -1.96 9.48 2.08
N PHE A 67 -0.92 9.85 2.83
CA PHE A 67 -1.01 10.81 3.93
C PHE A 67 -1.50 12.17 3.46
N GLN A 68 -0.87 12.73 2.42
CA GLN A 68 -1.23 14.05 1.89
C GLN A 68 -2.69 14.08 1.41
N ALA A 69 -3.13 13.04 0.68
CA ALA A 69 -4.51 12.93 0.22
C ALA A 69 -5.50 12.84 1.39
N SER A 70 -5.20 12.03 2.41
CA SER A 70 -6.04 11.90 3.61
C SER A 70 -6.08 13.21 4.41
N PHE A 71 -4.95 13.90 4.51
CA PHE A 71 -4.85 15.18 5.21
C PHE A 71 -5.70 16.25 4.54
N VAL A 72 -5.61 16.41 3.21
CA VAL A 72 -6.43 17.38 2.46
C VAL A 72 -7.92 17.09 2.65
N GLN A 73 -8.32 15.81 2.65
CA GLN A 73 -9.72 15.42 2.90
C GLN A 73 -10.18 15.79 4.32
N VAL A 74 -9.37 15.49 5.34
CA VAL A 74 -9.65 15.88 6.73
C VAL A 74 -9.78 17.40 6.85
N GLN A 75 -8.85 18.15 6.26
CA GLN A 75 -8.91 19.63 6.27
C GLN A 75 -10.21 20.14 5.64
N ASN A 76 -10.63 19.58 4.51
CA ASN A 76 -11.88 19.97 3.87
C ASN A 76 -13.09 19.72 4.78
N ILE A 77 -13.14 18.57 5.46
CA ILE A 77 -14.23 18.24 6.39
C ILE A 77 -14.22 19.19 7.60
N LEU A 78 -13.05 19.50 8.16
CA LEU A 78 -12.95 20.43 9.29
C LEU A 78 -13.33 21.86 8.90
N ASN A 79 -13.01 22.29 7.68
CA ASN A 79 -13.48 23.57 7.14
C ASN A 79 -15.00 23.59 7.02
N GLN A 80 -15.62 22.51 6.56
CA GLN A 80 -17.09 22.38 6.54
C GLN A 80 -17.68 22.45 7.97
N ASN A 81 -17.07 21.79 8.95
CA ASN A 81 -17.50 21.89 10.35
C ASN A 81 -17.45 23.34 10.87
N SER A 82 -16.43 24.11 10.47
CA SER A 82 -16.35 25.53 10.81
C SER A 82 -17.54 26.33 10.27
N LEU A 83 -17.97 26.04 9.03
CA LEU A 83 -19.15 26.69 8.44
C LEU A 83 -20.46 26.26 9.10
N LEU A 84 -20.63 24.96 9.39
CA LEU A 84 -21.81 24.45 10.08
C LEU A 84 -21.96 25.05 11.48
N ILE A 85 -20.86 25.16 12.24
CA ILE A 85 -20.88 25.80 13.56
C ILE A 85 -21.28 27.28 13.45
N LYS A 86 -20.76 28.00 12.46
CA LYS A 86 -21.15 29.40 12.20
C LYS A 86 -22.64 29.51 11.89
N GLU A 87 -23.20 28.65 11.04
CA GLU A 87 -24.63 28.65 10.73
C GLU A 87 -25.49 28.30 11.95
N ILE A 88 -25.09 27.29 12.74
CA ILE A 88 -25.77 26.93 13.99
C ILE A 88 -25.82 28.12 14.95
N ASN A 89 -24.69 28.81 15.11
CA ASN A 89 -24.60 29.99 15.97
C ASN A 89 -25.47 31.14 15.46
N GLN A 90 -25.45 31.44 14.16
CA GLN A 90 -26.31 32.46 13.54
C GLN A 90 -27.80 32.14 13.72
N ASN A 91 -28.19 30.87 13.56
CA ASN A 91 -29.55 30.43 13.80
C ASN A 91 -29.95 30.60 15.27
N HIS A 92 -29.01 30.38 16.20
CA HIS A 92 -29.23 30.62 17.63
C HIS A 92 -29.37 32.11 17.95
N GLU A 93 -28.46 32.94 17.45
CA GLU A 93 -28.44 34.39 17.67
C GLU A 93 -29.67 35.09 17.06
N SER A 94 -30.12 34.67 15.88
CA SER A 94 -31.30 35.25 15.23
C SER A 94 -32.62 34.90 15.95
N MET A 95 -32.64 33.85 16.78
CA MET A 95 -33.82 33.36 17.51
C MET A 95 -35.03 33.07 16.61
N ILE A 96 -34.84 32.90 15.30
CA ILE A 96 -35.91 32.63 14.34
C ILE A 96 -36.31 31.16 14.47
N PRO A 97 -37.57 30.82 14.83
CA PRO A 97 -37.99 29.43 15.10
C PRO A 97 -37.75 28.47 13.92
N CYS A 98 -37.94 28.95 12.69
CA CYS A 98 -37.68 28.17 11.47
C CYS A 98 -36.20 27.77 11.34
N ASN A 99 -35.28 28.69 11.66
CA ASN A 99 -33.84 28.47 11.57
C ASN A 99 -33.34 27.60 12.72
N LEU A 100 -33.86 27.81 13.93
CA LEU A 100 -33.60 26.93 15.09
C LEU A 100 -34.01 25.48 14.81
N GLY A 101 -35.12 25.27 14.11
CA GLY A 101 -35.57 23.94 13.69
C GLY A 101 -34.59 23.21 12.75
N ARG A 102 -33.68 23.93 12.09
CA ARG A 102 -32.64 23.35 11.22
C ARG A 102 -31.38 22.93 11.98
N ASN A 103 -31.10 23.53 13.14
CA ASN A 103 -29.89 23.23 13.93
C ASN A 103 -29.71 21.74 14.28
N PRO A 104 -30.75 20.98 14.66
CA PRO A 104 -30.60 19.54 14.86
C PRO A 104 -30.06 18.79 13.64
N GLY A 105 -30.47 19.21 12.43
CA GLY A 105 -29.97 18.68 11.16
C GLY A 105 -28.50 19.02 10.93
N LEU A 106 -28.12 20.28 11.16
CA LEU A 106 -26.74 20.75 11.03
C LEU A 106 -25.79 20.07 12.03
N ILE A 107 -26.24 19.86 13.27
CA ILE A 107 -25.49 19.12 14.30
C ILE A 107 -25.31 17.66 13.89
N ARG A 108 -26.33 17.04 13.27
CA ARG A 108 -26.19 15.68 12.74
C ARG A 108 -25.14 15.62 11.64
N GLU A 109 -25.12 16.58 10.72
CA GLU A 109 -24.11 16.67 9.67
C GLU A 109 -22.70 16.87 10.24
N LEU A 110 -22.56 17.74 11.25
CA LEU A 110 -21.30 17.92 11.98
C LEU A 110 -20.81 16.60 12.62
N ASN A 111 -21.71 15.85 13.27
CA ASN A 111 -21.38 14.56 13.86
C ASN A 111 -21.00 13.51 12.80
N ASP A 112 -21.67 13.50 11.65
CA ASP A 112 -21.33 12.62 10.52
C ASP A 112 -19.96 12.96 9.94
N ASN A 113 -19.63 14.25 9.85
CA ASN A 113 -18.30 14.72 9.47
C ASN A 113 -17.23 14.23 10.45
N MET A 114 -17.47 14.27 11.75
CA MET A 114 -16.54 13.71 12.74
C MET A 114 -16.33 12.19 12.57
N ARG A 115 -17.40 11.44 12.27
CA ARG A 115 -17.27 10.00 11.94
C ARG A 115 -16.39 9.78 10.71
N ARG A 116 -16.54 10.60 9.67
CA ARG A 116 -15.72 10.52 8.44
C ARG A 116 -14.26 10.85 8.70
N VAL A 117 -13.97 11.85 9.53
CA VAL A 117 -12.58 12.15 9.94
C VAL A 117 -11.95 10.92 10.60
N VAL A 118 -12.64 10.28 11.54
CA VAL A 118 -12.17 9.06 12.19
C VAL A 118 -11.94 7.93 11.18
N GLU A 119 -12.84 7.75 10.21
CA GLU A 119 -12.68 6.74 9.16
C GLU A 119 -11.46 7.00 8.27
N LEU A 120 -11.22 8.25 7.86
CA LEU A 120 -10.06 8.63 7.06
C LEU A 120 -8.75 8.35 7.81
N TYR A 121 -8.70 8.67 9.11
CA TYR A 121 -7.56 8.33 9.95
C TYR A 121 -7.36 6.82 10.10
N ARG A 122 -8.44 6.04 10.27
CA ARG A 122 -8.36 4.58 10.35
C ARG A 122 -7.86 3.97 9.03
N GLY A 123 -8.38 4.43 7.90
CA GLY A 123 -7.95 3.98 6.58
C GLY A 123 -6.47 4.29 6.32
N PHE A 124 -6.03 5.51 6.67
CA PHE A 124 -4.62 5.87 6.58
C PHE A 124 -3.75 5.02 7.51
N SER A 125 -4.13 4.86 8.77
CA SER A 125 -3.39 4.06 9.76
C SER A 125 -3.20 2.62 9.28
N ASN A 126 -4.24 2.00 8.72
CA ASN A 126 -4.14 0.64 8.18
C ASN A 126 -3.19 0.60 6.98
N SER A 127 -3.33 1.53 6.02
CA SER A 127 -2.44 1.59 4.85
C SER A 127 -0.97 1.82 5.22
N PHE A 128 -0.72 2.56 6.31
CA PHE A 128 0.62 2.78 6.84
C PHE A 128 1.20 1.52 7.47
N LEU A 129 0.40 0.81 8.27
CA LEU A 129 0.81 -0.46 8.88
C LEU A 129 1.09 -1.53 7.82
N ASP A 130 0.26 -1.61 6.78
CA ASP A 130 0.47 -2.52 5.65
C ASP A 130 1.81 -2.20 4.94
N ALA A 131 2.06 -0.92 4.62
CA ALA A 131 3.31 -0.49 3.99
C ALA A 131 4.56 -0.72 4.86
N ALA A 132 4.42 -0.68 6.18
CA ALA A 132 5.49 -0.94 7.13
C ALA A 132 5.72 -2.45 7.36
N SER A 133 4.66 -3.27 7.31
CA SER A 133 4.71 -4.73 7.47
C SER A 133 5.26 -5.43 6.22
N ASP A 134 5.06 -4.88 5.03
CA ASP A 134 5.62 -5.36 3.75
C ASP A 134 7.15 -5.20 3.63
N GLY A 135 7.82 -4.75 4.71
CA GLY A 135 9.27 -4.77 4.85
C GLY A 135 9.87 -6.18 4.94
N ASP A 136 9.07 -7.22 5.22
CA ASP A 136 9.52 -8.62 5.32
C ASP A 136 8.94 -9.57 4.24
N SER A 137 8.11 -9.08 3.32
CA SER A 137 7.72 -9.88 2.15
C SER A 137 7.29 -9.01 0.99
N ALA A 138 8.16 -8.93 -0.01
CA ALA A 138 7.78 -8.53 -1.35
C ALA A 138 6.74 -9.53 -1.89
N GLY A 139 5.45 -9.20 -1.81
CA GLY A 139 4.43 -10.00 -2.44
C GLY A 139 2.99 -9.59 -2.16
N ILE A 140 2.34 -9.05 -3.22
CA ILE A 140 0.89 -9.09 -3.48
C ILE A 140 0.13 -8.08 -2.59
N TRP A 141 -0.55 -7.02 -3.07
CA TRP A 141 -1.83 -7.08 -3.80
C TRP A 141 -2.11 -5.85 -4.67
N ARG A 142 -2.61 -6.13 -5.88
CA ARG A 142 -3.59 -5.29 -6.56
C ARG A 142 -4.96 -5.54 -5.94
N SER A 143 -5.78 -4.49 -5.83
CA SER A 143 -7.18 -4.58 -6.25
C SER A 143 -7.88 -3.21 -6.22
N ASP A 144 -8.06 -2.63 -7.41
CA ASP A 144 -9.26 -1.86 -7.74
C ASP A 144 -10.47 -2.78 -7.60
N GLY A 145 -11.53 -2.34 -6.91
CA GLY A 145 -12.69 -3.23 -6.72
C GLY A 145 -13.88 -2.68 -5.95
N LYS A 146 -14.62 -1.76 -6.60
CA LYS A 146 -16.10 -1.73 -6.61
C LYS A 146 -16.86 -1.31 -5.33
N PHE A 147 -17.41 -0.10 -5.43
CA PHE A 147 -18.69 0.36 -4.86
C PHE A 147 -19.77 -0.76 -4.85
N GLY A 148 -20.46 -0.96 -3.71
CA GLY A 148 -21.77 -1.63 -3.71
C GLY A 148 -22.07 -2.58 -2.55
N SER A 149 -22.23 -2.07 -1.33
CA SER A 149 -22.93 -2.81 -0.27
C SER A 149 -24.44 -2.58 -0.37
N LYS A 150 -25.15 -3.59 -0.89
CA LYS A 150 -26.61 -3.72 -0.83
C LYS A 150 -27.06 -3.75 0.63
N ARG A 151 -27.98 -2.85 1.01
CA ARG A 151 -28.81 -2.98 2.22
C ARG A 151 -30.18 -3.47 1.79
N ASN A 152 -30.52 -4.68 2.23
CA ASN A 152 -31.84 -5.27 2.17
C ASN A 152 -32.71 -4.68 3.30
N TRP A 153 -33.79 -4.00 2.91
CA TRP A 153 -34.88 -3.62 3.80
C TRP A 153 -36.01 -4.63 3.62
N SER A 154 -36.40 -5.28 4.71
CA SER A 154 -37.64 -6.04 4.89
C SER A 154 -38.03 -5.69 6.32
N GLY A 155 -39.13 -5.00 6.57
CA GLY A 155 -40.52 -5.37 6.29
C GLY A 155 -41.22 -5.17 7.62
#